data_AF-I3ZLT8-F1
#
_entry.id   AF-I3ZLT8-F1
#
_cell.length_a   1.000
_cell.length_b   1.000
_cell.length_c   1.000
_cell.angle_alpha   90.00
_cell.angle_beta   90.00
_cell.angle_gamma   90.00
#
_symmetry.space_group_name_H-M   'P 1'
#
loop_
_entity.id
_entity.type
_entity.pdbx_description
1 polymer ?
#
loop_
_entity_poly.entity_id
_entity_poly.type
_entity_poly.pdbx_seq_one_letter_code
_entity_poly.pdbx_strand_id
1 'polypeptide(L)'
;MKSISERIRRRMVKDRPMTTISIRLPEDVIDDLKEIAPMLGFSGYQPLIRSYIGQGLRVDLEKLGGTHVQLLTDSLREQGIPDEVISNAIAAAHLRVA
;
A
#
# COMPACT_ATOMS: atom_id res chain seq x y z
N MET A 1 8.52 -11.73 -0.04
CA MET A 1 7.66 -10.56 0.27
C MET A 1 6.44 -11.02 1.03
N LYS A 2 5.92 -10.26 2.00
CA LYS A 2 4.69 -10.64 2.74
C LYS A 2 3.46 -10.53 1.84
N SER A 3 2.52 -11.46 2.00
CA SER A 3 1.23 -11.47 1.30
C SER A 3 0.39 -10.23 1.67
N ILE A 4 -0.51 -9.81 0.79
CA ILE A 4 -1.45 -8.70 1.03
C ILE A 4 -2.22 -8.91 2.33
N SER A 5 -2.70 -10.14 2.58
CA SER A 5 -3.44 -10.50 3.80
C SER A 5 -2.60 -10.33 5.08
N GLU A 6 -1.32 -10.68 5.04
CA GLU A 6 -0.40 -10.48 6.17
C GLU A 6 -0.11 -9.00 6.42
N ARG A 7 -0.01 -8.20 5.34
CA ARG A 7 0.18 -6.75 5.43
C ARG A 7 -1.06 -6.06 6.01
N ILE A 8 -2.26 -6.50 5.64
CA ILE A 8 -3.53 -6.01 6.20
C ILE A 8 -3.61 -6.33 7.69
N ARG A 9 -3.42 -7.60 8.08
CA ARG A 9 -3.45 -8.01 9.50
C ARG A 9 -2.47 -7.21 10.37
N ARG A 10 -1.24 -7.01 9.90
CA ARG A 10 -0.23 -6.19 10.62
C ARG A 10 -0.65 -4.73 10.79
N ARG A 11 -1.44 -4.18 9.86
CA ARG A 11 -1.92 -2.79 9.92
C ARG A 11 -3.11 -2.60 10.86
N MET A 12 -3.81 -3.69 11.24
CA MET A 12 -4.95 -3.67 12.16
C MET A 12 -4.56 -3.76 13.65
N VAL A 13 -3.27 -3.98 13.95
CA VAL A 13 -2.77 -3.99 15.33
C VAL A 13 -2.79 -2.56 15.88
N LYS A 14 -3.59 -2.34 16.93
CA LYS A 14 -3.84 -1.03 17.57
C LYS A 14 -2.54 -0.36 18.04
N ASP A 15 -1.63 -1.15 18.63
CA ASP A 15 -0.39 -0.66 19.24
C ASP A 15 0.84 -1.22 18.51
N ARG A 16 0.89 -1.02 17.20
CA ARG A 16 2.03 -1.43 16.38
C ARG A 16 3.28 -0.59 16.74
N PRO A 17 4.49 -1.19 16.73
CA PRO A 17 5.72 -0.46 17.00
C PRO A 17 5.90 0.69 16.01
N MET A 18 6.29 1.86 16.52
CA MET A 18 6.59 3.05 15.72
C MET A 18 8.08 3.36 15.80
N THR A 19 8.63 3.86 14.69
CA THR A 19 10.01 4.34 14.62
C THR A 19 9.98 5.84 14.42
N THR A 20 10.73 6.59 15.24
CA THR A 20 10.93 8.02 15.06
C THR A 20 11.83 8.27 13.86
N ILE A 21 11.40 9.16 12.97
CA ILE A 21 12.18 9.61 11.81
C ILE A 21 12.27 11.14 11.81
N SER A 22 13.38 11.66 11.30
CA SER A 22 13.57 13.11 11.10
C SER A 22 13.50 13.41 9.61
N ILE A 23 12.58 14.30 9.23
CA ILE A 23 12.38 14.73 7.84
C ILE A 23 12.40 16.26 7.81
N ARG A 24 13.05 16.86 6.81
CA ARG A 24 12.97 18.29 6.51
C ARG A 24 11.81 18.54 5.55
N LEU A 25 10.97 19.52 5.87
CA LEU A 25 9.84 19.97 5.06
C LEU A 25 9.90 21.50 4.94
N PRO A 26 9.45 22.09 3.82
CA PRO A 26 9.28 23.53 3.72
C PRO A 26 8.36 24.08 4.82
N GLU A 27 8.64 25.30 5.30
CA GLU A 27 7.89 25.91 6.41
C GLU A 27 6.43 26.17 6.03
N ASP A 28 6.19 26.66 4.82
CA ASP A 28 4.87 26.89 4.23
C ASP A 28 4.03 25.61 4.21
N VAL A 29 4.63 24.48 3.84
CA VAL A 29 3.94 23.18 3.85
C VAL A 29 3.56 22.76 5.27
N ILE A 30 4.41 23.04 6.27
CA ILE A 30 4.10 22.74 7.66
C ILE A 30 2.93 23.60 8.15
N ASP A 31 2.86 24.86 7.74
CA ASP A 31 1.78 25.77 8.12
C ASP A 31 0.45 25.37 7.47
N ASP A 32 0.44 25.04 6.18
CA ASP A 32 -0.73 24.49 5.50
C ASP A 32 -1.24 23.21 6.19
N LEU A 33 -0.31 22.31 6.58
CA LEU A 33 -0.67 21.07 7.27
C LEU A 33 -1.27 21.33 8.66
N LYS A 34 -0.83 22.37 9.38
CA LYS A 34 -1.42 22.77 10.67
C LYS A 34 -2.83 23.31 10.46
N GLU A 35 -3.05 24.10 9.41
CA GLU A 35 -4.34 24.71 9.10
C GLU A 35 -5.39 23.64 8.75
N ILE A 36 -5.06 22.72 7.82
CA ILE A 36 -6.04 21.77 7.31
C ILE A 36 -6.27 20.56 8.21
N ALA A 37 -5.32 20.21 9.09
CA ALA A 37 -5.46 19.06 9.98
C ALA A 37 -6.76 19.05 10.83
N PRO A 38 -7.12 20.11 11.57
CA PRO A 38 -8.37 20.14 12.33
C PRO A 38 -9.60 20.12 11.42
N MET A 39 -9.55 20.79 10.26
CA MET A 39 -10.64 20.80 9.28
C MET A 39 -10.94 19.39 8.74
N LEU A 40 -9.89 18.56 8.62
CA LEU A 40 -9.99 17.17 8.20
C LEU A 40 -10.21 16.19 9.37
N GLY A 41 -10.46 16.69 10.59
CA GLY A 41 -10.75 15.86 11.77
C GLY A 41 -9.54 15.19 12.42
N PHE A 42 -8.32 15.62 12.10
CA PHE A 42 -7.11 15.14 12.75
C PHE A 42 -6.77 15.97 13.98
N SER A 43 -6.19 15.33 15.00
CA SER A 43 -5.72 16.02 16.21
C SER A 43 -4.49 16.91 16.00
N GLY A 44 -3.93 16.94 14.79
CA GLY A 44 -2.80 17.79 14.42
C GLY A 44 -2.14 17.35 13.11
N TYR A 45 -1.13 18.10 12.68
CA TYR A 45 -0.45 17.85 11.40
C TYR A 45 0.32 16.52 11.36
N GLN A 46 0.89 16.06 12.48
CA GLN A 46 1.62 14.77 12.52
C GLN A 46 0.72 13.56 12.20
N PRO A 47 -0.47 13.39 12.82
CA PRO A 47 -1.45 12.40 12.39
C PRO A 47 -1.85 12.50 10.92
N LEU A 48 -2.04 13.73 10.41
CA LEU A 48 -2.40 13.97 9.01
C LEU A 48 -1.28 13.50 8.06
N ILE A 49 -0.03 13.87 8.32
CA ILE A 49 1.14 13.42 7.54
C ILE A 49 1.18 11.88 7.46
N ARG A 50 1.00 11.20 8.60
CA ARG A 50 0.98 9.72 8.63
C ARG A 50 -0.15 9.15 7.79
N SER A 51 -1.31 9.82 7.77
CA SER A 51 -2.45 9.42 6.94
C SER A 51 -2.12 9.55 5.45
N TYR A 52 -1.61 10.70 5.01
CA TYR A 52 -1.24 10.93 3.60
C TYR A 52 -0.17 9.96 3.11
N ILE A 53 0.90 9.76 3.88
CA ILE A 53 1.92 8.76 3.54
C ILE A 53 1.29 7.37 3.42
N GLY A 54 0.42 7.00 4.37
CA GLY A 54 -0.26 5.71 4.36
C GLY A 54 -1.23 5.53 3.19
N GLN A 55 -1.87 6.59 2.71
CA GLN A 55 -2.77 6.56 1.56
C GLN A 55 -1.97 6.42 0.26
N GLY A 56 -1.01 7.32 0.01
CA GLY A 56 -0.17 7.27 -1.19
C GLY A 56 0.56 5.93 -1.32
N LEU A 57 1.16 5.45 -0.22
CA LEU A 57 1.86 4.16 -0.22
C LEU A 57 0.94 2.97 -0.51
N ARG A 58 -0.35 3.01 -0.11
CA ARG A 58 -1.29 1.93 -0.45
C ARG A 58 -1.56 1.90 -1.96
N VAL A 59 -1.82 3.05 -2.57
CA VAL A 59 -2.08 3.17 -4.00
C VAL A 59 -0.90 2.62 -4.81
N ASP A 60 0.33 3.01 -4.46
CA ASP A 60 1.51 2.57 -5.21
C ASP A 60 1.82 1.09 -4.98
N LEU A 61 1.64 0.58 -3.75
CA LEU A 61 1.81 -0.84 -3.46
C LEU A 61 0.77 -1.72 -4.18
N GLU A 62 -0.46 -1.24 -4.36
CA GLU A 62 -1.49 -1.93 -5.12
C GLU A 62 -1.16 -1.97 -6.61
N LYS A 63 -0.76 -0.83 -7.19
CA LYS A 63 -0.30 -0.76 -8.60
C LYS A 63 0.85 -1.73 -8.86
N LEU A 64 1.89 -1.69 -8.03
CA LEU A 64 3.05 -2.59 -8.17
C LEU A 64 2.65 -4.05 -7.96
N GLY A 65 1.75 -4.33 -7.03
CA GLY A 65 1.23 -5.69 -6.80
C GLY A 65 0.54 -6.27 -8.03
N GLY A 66 -0.31 -5.48 -8.70
CA GLY A 66 -0.98 -5.88 -9.95
C GLY A 66 0.00 -6.12 -11.10
N THR A 67 0.99 -5.23 -11.27
CA THR A 67 2.00 -5.37 -12.35
C THR A 67 2.83 -6.65 -12.23
N HIS A 68 3.22 -7.06 -11.01
CA HIS A 68 4.04 -8.28 -10.85
C HIS A 68 3.25 -9.56 -11.13
N VAL A 69 1.96 -9.59 -10.77
CA VAL A 69 1.08 -10.72 -11.10
C VAL A 69 0.85 -10.79 -12.61
N GLN A 70 0.69 -9.64 -13.27
CA GLN A 70 0.53 -9.58 -14.72
C GLN A 70 1.76 -10.12 -15.46
N LEU A 71 2.95 -9.62 -15.12
CA LEU A 71 4.22 -10.07 -15.72
C LEU A 71 4.45 -11.57 -15.52
N LEU A 72 4.10 -12.11 -14.34
CA LEU A 72 4.19 -13.54 -14.07
C LEU A 72 3.19 -14.33 -14.92
N THR A 73 1.94 -13.85 -15.02
CA THR A 73 0.89 -14.49 -15.83
C THR A 73 1.30 -14.56 -17.30
N ASP A 74 1.82 -13.46 -17.84
CA ASP A 74 2.27 -13.40 -19.24
C ASP A 74 3.46 -14.35 -19.48
N SER A 75 4.45 -14.37 -18.58
CA SER A 75 5.59 -15.30 -18.68
C SER A 75 5.17 -16.77 -18.61
N LEU A 76 4.19 -17.14 -17.76
CA LEU A 76 3.68 -18.51 -17.69
C LEU A 76 2.93 -18.91 -18.96
N ARG A 77 2.18 -17.97 -19.56
CA ARG A 77 1.50 -18.19 -20.85
C ARG A 77 2.50 -18.40 -21.98
N GLU A 78 3.58 -17.62 -22.02
CA GLU A 78 4.68 -17.79 -22.99
C GLU A 78 5.38 -19.15 -22.85
N GLN A 79 5.41 -19.71 -21.64
CA GLN A 79 5.91 -21.07 -21.38
C GLN A 79 4.90 -22.18 -21.72
N GLY A 80 3.74 -21.83 -22.26
CA GLY A 80 2.71 -22.78 -22.68
C GLY A 80 1.84 -23.32 -21.54
N ILE A 81 1.84 -22.67 -20.37
CA ILE A 81 0.93 -23.05 -19.29
C ILE A 81 -0.50 -22.61 -19.66
N PRO A 82 -1.50 -23.51 -19.58
CA PRO A 82 -2.89 -23.16 -19.88
C PRO A 82 -3.44 -22.09 -18.93
N ASP A 83 -4.22 -21.14 -19.46
CA ASP A 83 -4.83 -20.06 -18.69
C ASP A 83 -5.70 -20.55 -17.52
N GLU A 84 -6.31 -21.74 -17.64
CA GLU A 84 -7.09 -22.37 -16.57
C GLU A 84 -6.23 -22.72 -15.35
N VAL A 85 -5.01 -23.23 -15.58
CA VAL A 85 -4.06 -23.55 -14.51
C VAL A 85 -3.55 -22.27 -13.85
N ILE A 86 -3.24 -21.24 -14.65
CA ILE A 86 -2.81 -19.94 -14.15
C ILE A 86 -3.91 -19.28 -13.31
N SER A 87 -5.15 -19.29 -13.80
CA SER A 87 -6.32 -18.73 -13.10
C SER A 87 -6.60 -19.45 -11.78
N ASN A 88 -6.53 -20.78 -11.77
CA ASN A 88 -6.68 -21.59 -10.56
C ASN A 88 -5.58 -21.29 -9.54
N ALA A 89 -4.33 -21.11 -9.99
CA ALA A 89 -3.20 -20.76 -9.12
C ALA A 89 -3.36 -19.35 -8.51
N ILE A 90 -3.79 -18.37 -9.32
CA ILE A 90 -4.06 -17.00 -8.87
C ILE A 90 -5.20 -16.98 -7.83
N ALA A 91 -6.28 -17.70 -8.10
CA ALA A 91 -7.42 -17.83 -7.19
C ALA A 91 -7.02 -18.48 -5.86
N ALA A 92 -6.26 -19.58 -5.90
CA ALA A 92 -5.74 -20.24 -4.71
C ALA A 92 -4.81 -19.33 -3.89
N ALA A 93 -3.96 -18.55 -4.58
CA ALA A 93 -3.02 -17.62 -3.94
C ALA A 93 -3.65 -16.31 -3.45
N HIS A 94 -4.95 -16.08 -3.69
CA HIS A 94 -5.65 -14.83 -3.40
C HIS A 94 -4.95 -13.59 -4.02
N LEU A 95 -4.34 -13.77 -5.19
CA LEU A 95 -3.72 -12.68 -5.94
C LEU A 95 -4.80 -11.96 -6.77
N ARG A 96 -4.72 -10.63 -6.85
CA ARG A 96 -5.56 -9.85 -7.76
C ARG A 96 -4.77 -9.57 -9.03
N VAL A 97 -5.36 -9.96 -10.16
CA VAL A 97 -4.97 -9.46 -11.48
C VAL A 97 -5.65 -8.09 -11.62
N ALA A 98 -4.88 -7.08 -12.02
CA ALA A 98 -5.40 -5.72 -12.19
C ALA A 98 -6.19 -5.59 -13.50
#